data_AF-A0A949DGR8-F1
#
_entry.id   AF-A0A949DGR8-F1
#
_cell.length_a   1.000
_cell.length_b   1.000
_cell.length_c   1.000
_cell.angle_alpha   90.00
_cell.angle_beta   90.00
_cell.angle_gamma   90.00
#
_symmetry.space_group_name_H-M   'P 1'
#
loop_
_entity.id
_entity.type
_entity.pdbx_description
1 polymer ?
#
loop_
_entity_poly.entity_id
_entity_poly.type
_entity_poly.pdbx_seq_one_letter_code
_entity_poly.pdbx_strand_id
1 'polypeptide(L)'
;MNFLSVNLKSPKNKQAGFTLTELILYMGLLIILITILSQIFSSILDVQLESKSTSSVELDGRYILTKLMHDMRLMQTNLPMNDNIITPSVPGSTNPTLNFTVNSINYTYSLNNGNFELINDKGTNNLNSVNTFITALQFTRIGTGANTDTIQVNFTLTSKIKGNAGPETRNYTTTISSQ
;
A
#
# COMPACT_ATOMS: atom_id res chain seq x y z
N MET A 1 30.86 89.77 32.44
CA MET A 1 30.87 88.28 32.42
C MET A 1 30.17 87.84 31.15
N ASN A 2 30.91 87.24 30.23
CA ASN A 2 30.46 86.88 28.90
C ASN A 2 30.06 85.39 28.92
N PHE A 3 28.78 85.08 28.77
CA PHE A 3 28.33 83.69 28.66
C PHE A 3 28.20 83.35 27.18
N LEU A 4 29.15 82.57 26.66
CA LEU A 4 29.07 81.94 25.35
C LEU A 4 28.05 80.78 25.44
N SER A 5 26.90 80.95 24.80
CA SER A 5 25.91 79.88 24.61
C SER A 5 26.39 78.92 23.52
N VAL A 6 26.70 77.68 23.91
CA VAL A 6 27.01 76.58 22.97
C VAL A 6 25.70 76.03 22.41
N ASN A 7 25.53 76.13 21.09
CA ASN A 7 24.36 75.61 20.38
C ASN A 7 24.64 74.19 19.88
N LEU A 8 24.21 73.17 20.65
CA LEU A 8 24.31 71.77 20.26
C LEU A 8 23.14 71.42 19.32
N LYS A 9 23.41 71.47 18.02
CA LYS A 9 22.48 71.03 16.98
C LYS A 9 22.42 69.50 16.99
N SER A 10 21.36 68.94 17.57
CA SER A 10 21.09 67.50 17.56
C SER A 10 20.91 66.97 16.12
N PRO A 11 21.60 65.88 15.71
CA PRO A 11 21.38 65.30 14.40
C PRO A 11 19.99 64.67 14.34
N LYS A 12 19.11 65.25 13.51
CA LYS A 12 17.80 64.66 13.19
C LYS A 12 18.02 63.26 12.56
N ASN A 13 17.67 62.22 13.30
CA ASN A 13 17.51 60.86 12.76
C ASN A 13 16.43 60.92 11.67
N LYS A 14 16.85 60.83 10.40
CA LYS A 14 15.93 60.60 9.28
C LYS A 14 15.50 59.14 9.34
N GLN A 15 14.37 58.85 9.97
CA GLN A 15 13.68 57.59 9.75
C GLN A 15 13.24 57.58 8.27
N ALA A 16 13.93 56.79 7.45
CA ALA A 16 13.57 56.60 6.06
C ALA A 16 12.24 55.83 6.01
N GLY A 17 11.16 56.51 5.63
CA GLY A 17 9.88 55.87 5.37
C GLY A 17 9.98 54.97 4.14
N PHE A 18 9.28 53.84 4.18
CA PHE A 18 9.23 52.88 3.08
C PHE A 18 8.51 53.48 1.87
N THR A 19 9.06 53.29 0.67
CA THR A 19 8.41 53.80 -0.54
C THR A 19 7.28 52.87 -1.00
N LEU A 20 6.22 53.43 -1.61
CA LEU A 20 5.14 52.64 -2.20
C LEU A 20 5.67 51.66 -3.26
N THR A 21 6.68 52.08 -4.01
CA THR A 21 7.33 51.26 -5.05
C THR A 21 8.04 50.04 -4.44
N GLU A 22 8.76 50.21 -3.33
CA GLU A 22 9.38 49.09 -2.61
C GLU A 22 8.31 48.09 -2.13
N LEU A 23 7.18 48.58 -1.60
CA LEU A 23 6.08 47.70 -1.16
C LEU A 23 5.53 46.84 -2.30
N ILE A 24 5.30 47.44 -3.47
CA ILE A 24 4.79 46.71 -4.64
C ILE A 24 5.82 45.66 -5.11
N LEU A 25 7.12 46.01 -5.11
CA LEU A 25 8.18 45.07 -5.46
C LEU A 25 8.25 43.88 -4.50
N TYR A 26 8.14 44.10 -3.19
CA TYR A 26 8.14 43.01 -2.22
C TYR A 26 6.90 42.13 -2.33
N MET A 27 5.73 42.71 -2.58
CA MET A 27 4.50 41.93 -2.81
C MET A 27 4.60 41.08 -4.07
N GLY A 28 5.15 41.62 -5.16
CA GLY A 28 5.40 40.87 -6.39
C GLY A 28 6.36 39.68 -6.17
N LEU A 29 7.46 39.91 -5.45
CA LEU A 29 8.42 38.87 -5.11
C LEU A 29 7.79 37.81 -4.20
N LEU A 30 6.97 38.22 -3.24
CA LEU A 30 6.24 37.32 -2.34
C LEU A 30 5.27 36.40 -3.11
N ILE A 31 4.55 36.92 -4.10
CA ILE A 31 3.62 36.12 -4.91
C ILE A 31 4.38 35.04 -5.70
N ILE A 32 5.51 35.42 -6.30
CA ILE A 32 6.37 34.46 -7.02
C ILE A 32 6.86 33.36 -6.06
N LEU A 33 7.32 33.76 -4.87
CA LEU A 33 7.78 32.82 -3.84
C LEU A 33 6.66 31.85 -3.41
N ILE A 34 5.47 32.36 -3.09
CA ILE A 34 4.33 31.53 -2.68
C ILE A 34 3.92 30.56 -3.80
N THR A 35 3.99 31.00 -5.05
CA THR A 35 3.67 30.16 -6.22
C THR A 35 4.64 28.97 -6.31
N ILE A 36 5.94 29.21 -6.17
CA ILE A 36 6.96 28.16 -6.19
C ILE A 36 6.76 27.20 -5.02
N LEU A 37 6.53 27.71 -3.81
CA LEU A 37 6.28 26.87 -2.64
C LEU A 37 5.02 26.00 -2.81
N SER A 38 3.97 26.53 -3.41
CA SER A 38 2.73 25.79 -3.68
C SER A 38 2.96 24.65 -4.67
N GLN A 39 3.77 24.89 -5.70
CA GLN A 39 4.15 23.85 -6.68
C GLN A 39 4.97 22.73 -6.03
N ILE A 40 5.95 23.08 -5.19
CA ILE A 40 6.74 22.09 -4.44
C ILE A 40 5.85 21.28 -3.51
N PHE A 41 4.93 21.95 -2.80
CA PHE A 41 3.99 21.28 -1.90
C PHE A 41 3.10 20.27 -2.64
N SER A 42 2.53 20.66 -3.79
CA SER A 42 1.74 19.74 -4.62
C SER A 42 2.55 18.53 -5.07
N SER A 43 3.78 18.75 -5.52
CA SER A 43 4.68 17.68 -5.94
C SER A 43 4.99 16.69 -4.80
N ILE A 44 5.17 17.18 -3.58
CA ILE A 44 5.38 16.34 -2.40
C ILE A 44 4.14 15.47 -2.12
N LEU A 45 2.94 16.03 -2.22
CA LEU A 45 1.69 15.26 -2.02
C LEU A 45 1.54 14.16 -3.06
N ASP A 46 1.85 14.44 -4.32
CA ASP A 46 1.78 13.46 -5.40
C ASP A 46 2.74 12.29 -5.16
N VAL A 47 3.98 12.59 -4.75
CA VAL A 47 4.98 11.56 -4.40
C VAL A 47 4.53 10.75 -3.19
N GLN A 48 3.89 11.37 -2.19
CA GLN A 48 3.37 10.66 -1.03
C GLN A 48 2.23 9.70 -1.41
N LEU A 49 1.30 10.13 -2.27
CA LEU A 49 0.22 9.26 -2.74
C LEU A 49 0.76 8.07 -3.53
N GLU A 50 1.75 8.29 -4.39
CA GLU A 50 2.39 7.24 -5.17
C GLU A 50 3.11 6.23 -4.27
N SER A 51 3.89 6.73 -3.32
CA SER A 51 4.60 5.90 -2.33
C SER A 51 3.61 5.08 -1.50
N LYS A 52 2.49 5.67 -1.07
CA LYS A 52 1.46 4.97 -0.30
C LYS A 52 0.73 3.91 -1.13
N SER A 53 0.43 4.22 -2.39
CA SER A 53 -0.18 3.29 -3.34
C SER A 53 0.72 2.07 -3.54
N THR A 54 1.99 2.30 -3.88
CA THR A 54 3.01 1.25 -4.06
C THR A 54 3.22 0.43 -2.79
N SER A 55 3.37 1.09 -1.65
CA SER A 55 3.61 0.40 -0.37
C SER A 55 2.42 -0.45 0.06
N SER A 56 1.18 0.00 -0.20
CA SER A 56 -0.01 -0.77 0.17
C SER A 56 -0.09 -2.07 -0.62
N VAL A 57 0.15 -2.02 -1.94
CA VAL A 57 0.16 -3.21 -2.80
C VAL A 57 1.30 -4.15 -2.39
N GLU A 58 2.50 -3.63 -2.13
CA GLU A 58 3.64 -4.45 -1.77
C GLU A 58 3.48 -5.14 -0.41
N LEU A 59 3.01 -4.41 0.61
CA LEU A 59 2.79 -4.97 1.94
C LEU A 59 1.70 -6.02 1.95
N ASP A 60 0.56 -5.74 1.32
CA ASP A 60 -0.57 -6.67 1.25
C ASP A 60 -0.21 -7.91 0.42
N GLY A 61 0.47 -7.72 -0.72
CA GLY A 61 0.94 -8.82 -1.56
C GLY A 61 1.89 -9.74 -0.79
N ARG A 62 2.89 -9.19 -0.09
CA ARG A 62 3.81 -9.97 0.75
C ARG A 62 3.10 -10.68 1.90
N TYR A 63 2.16 -10.02 2.58
CA TYR A 63 1.39 -10.62 3.66
C TYR A 63 0.58 -11.82 3.16
N ILE A 64 -0.16 -11.66 2.06
CA ILE A 64 -0.96 -12.72 1.46
C ILE A 64 -0.10 -13.93 1.09
N LEU A 65 1.02 -13.70 0.40
CA LEU A 65 1.93 -14.77 -0.02
C LEU A 65 2.51 -15.51 1.20
N THR A 66 2.98 -14.77 2.20
CA THR A 66 3.55 -15.36 3.42
C THR A 66 2.50 -16.17 4.18
N LYS A 67 1.28 -15.66 4.26
CA LYS A 67 0.17 -16.34 4.94
C LYS A 67 -0.25 -17.61 4.21
N LEU A 68 -0.38 -17.57 2.88
CA LEU A 68 -0.66 -18.75 2.06
C LEU A 68 0.44 -19.81 2.20
N MET A 69 1.71 -19.41 2.11
CA MET A 69 2.83 -20.34 2.29
C MET A 69 2.82 -20.98 3.67
N HIS A 70 2.54 -20.19 4.71
CA HIS A 70 2.45 -20.68 6.08
C HIS A 70 1.33 -21.72 6.24
N ASP A 71 0.13 -21.42 5.74
CA ASP A 71 -1.03 -22.29 5.92
C ASP A 71 -0.94 -23.56 5.06
N MET A 72 -0.36 -23.48 3.86
CA MET A 72 -0.02 -24.66 3.05
C MET A 72 1.03 -25.56 3.73
N ARG A 73 2.00 -24.98 4.44
CA ARG A 73 2.97 -25.76 5.23
C ARG A 73 2.31 -26.45 6.43
N LEU A 74 1.36 -25.78 7.11
CA LEU A 74 0.61 -26.39 8.21
C LEU A 74 -0.24 -27.59 7.76
N MET A 75 -0.76 -27.55 6.53
CA MET A 75 -1.51 -28.67 5.95
C MET A 75 -0.68 -29.96 5.90
N GLN A 76 0.63 -29.87 5.67
CA GLN A 76 1.52 -31.03 5.61
C GLN A 76 1.83 -31.63 6.98
N THR A 77 2.11 -30.79 7.98
CA THR A 77 2.66 -31.27 9.26
C THR A 77 1.65 -32.02 10.12
N ASN A 78 0.36 -31.89 9.83
CA ASN A 78 -0.70 -32.28 10.76
C ASN A 78 -1.41 -33.61 10.43
N LEU A 79 -1.17 -34.25 9.27
CA LEU A 79 -1.81 -35.54 8.95
C LEU A 79 -0.89 -36.45 8.12
N PRO A 80 -0.67 -37.73 8.51
CA PRO A 80 0.21 -38.66 7.79
C PRO A 80 -0.42 -39.33 6.55
N MET A 81 -1.70 -39.08 6.23
CA MET A 81 -2.38 -39.65 5.07
C MET A 81 -3.52 -38.72 4.60
N ASN A 82 -3.70 -38.63 3.29
CA ASN A 82 -4.81 -38.05 2.52
C ASN A 82 -4.80 -36.56 2.21
N ASP A 83 -4.73 -36.29 0.89
CA ASP A 83 -5.58 -35.38 0.12
C ASP A 83 -6.40 -34.35 0.93
N ASN A 84 -5.69 -33.41 1.55
CA ASN A 84 -6.29 -32.37 2.38
C ASN A 84 -6.94 -31.27 1.53
N ILE A 85 -6.69 -31.25 0.22
CA ILE A 85 -7.22 -30.25 -0.71
C ILE A 85 -8.55 -30.74 -1.28
N ILE A 86 -9.63 -30.09 -0.85
CA ILE A 86 -10.99 -30.36 -1.32
C ILE A 86 -11.22 -29.67 -2.68
N THR A 87 -10.66 -28.47 -2.88
CA THR A 87 -10.83 -27.70 -4.12
C THR A 87 -9.61 -26.82 -4.38
N PRO A 88 -9.02 -26.81 -5.59
CA PRO A 88 -9.36 -27.65 -6.75
C PRO A 88 -9.06 -29.13 -6.50
N SER A 89 -10.00 -30.03 -6.83
CA SER A 89 -9.92 -31.45 -6.44
C SER A 89 -9.00 -32.29 -7.32
N VAL A 90 -8.76 -31.90 -8.58
CA VAL A 90 -7.99 -32.69 -9.55
C VAL A 90 -6.73 -31.93 -10.00
N PRO A 91 -5.59 -32.59 -10.21
CA PRO A 91 -4.42 -31.96 -10.83
C PRO A 91 -4.77 -31.37 -12.21
N GLY A 92 -4.28 -30.17 -12.49
CA GLY A 92 -4.60 -29.35 -13.66
C GLY A 92 -5.89 -28.54 -13.56
N SER A 93 -6.74 -28.77 -12.55
CA SER A 93 -7.98 -28.00 -12.40
C SER A 93 -7.73 -26.63 -11.77
N THR A 94 -8.48 -25.63 -12.27
CA THR A 94 -8.44 -24.24 -11.80
C THR A 94 -9.74 -23.89 -11.06
N ASN A 95 -9.65 -23.11 -9.99
CA ASN A 95 -10.81 -22.62 -9.26
C ASN A 95 -10.51 -21.27 -8.59
N PRO A 96 -11.45 -20.30 -8.52
CA PRO A 96 -11.27 -19.06 -7.77
C PRO A 96 -11.29 -19.25 -6.24
N THR A 97 -11.62 -20.45 -5.76
CA THR A 97 -11.65 -20.83 -4.34
C THR A 97 -10.67 -21.96 -4.08
N LEU A 98 -9.92 -21.85 -3.00
CA LEU A 98 -9.09 -22.93 -2.45
C LEU A 98 -9.73 -23.40 -1.14
N ASN A 99 -10.02 -24.69 -1.06
CA ASN A 99 -10.59 -25.30 0.13
C ASN A 99 -9.75 -26.48 0.58
N PHE A 100 -9.35 -26.51 1.84
CA PHE A 100 -8.57 -27.61 2.40
C PHE A 100 -8.85 -27.81 3.89
N THR A 101 -8.52 -29.00 4.40
CA THR A 101 -8.73 -29.35 5.81
C THR A 101 -7.42 -29.57 6.55
N VAL A 102 -7.32 -29.04 7.76
CA VAL A 102 -6.20 -29.29 8.69
C VAL A 102 -6.79 -29.63 10.05
N ASN A 103 -6.44 -30.80 10.61
CA ASN A 103 -6.97 -31.25 11.91
C ASN A 103 -8.50 -31.23 12.00
N SER A 104 -9.20 -31.63 10.92
CA SER A 104 -10.67 -31.60 10.79
C SER A 104 -11.30 -30.19 10.77
N ILE A 105 -10.51 -29.13 10.69
CA ILE A 105 -10.99 -27.76 10.47
C ILE A 105 -10.90 -27.44 8.98
N ASN A 106 -11.98 -26.92 8.41
CA ASN A 106 -12.00 -26.48 7.02
C ASN A 106 -11.49 -25.05 6.88
N TYR A 107 -10.59 -24.83 5.93
CA TYR A 107 -10.03 -23.53 5.56
C TYR A 107 -10.43 -23.21 4.13
N THR A 108 -11.16 -22.11 3.96
CA THR A 108 -11.64 -21.67 2.65
C THR A 108 -11.08 -20.29 2.31
N TYR A 109 -10.28 -20.25 1.25
CA TYR A 109 -9.76 -19.05 0.63
C TYR A 109 -10.64 -18.67 -0.56
N SER A 110 -11.19 -17.46 -0.56
CA SER A 110 -12.06 -17.02 -1.64
C SER A 110 -12.06 -15.49 -1.78
N LEU A 111 -12.53 -15.03 -2.94
CA LEU A 111 -12.72 -13.60 -3.20
C LEU A 111 -14.16 -13.19 -2.88
N ASN A 112 -14.33 -12.15 -2.06
CA ASN A 112 -15.62 -11.57 -1.72
C ASN A 112 -15.56 -10.05 -1.88
N ASN A 113 -16.31 -9.48 -2.84
CA ASN A 113 -16.36 -8.04 -3.10
C ASN A 113 -14.98 -7.36 -3.24
N GLY A 114 -14.01 -8.06 -3.84
CA GLY A 114 -12.64 -7.56 -3.99
C GLY A 114 -11.75 -7.74 -2.75
N ASN A 115 -12.26 -8.33 -1.68
CA ASN A 115 -11.47 -8.75 -0.53
C ASN A 115 -11.11 -10.22 -0.62
N PHE A 116 -9.87 -10.56 -0.36
CA PHE A 116 -9.41 -11.93 -0.28
C PHE A 116 -9.57 -12.42 1.16
N GLU A 117 -10.47 -13.36 1.35
CA GLU A 117 -10.90 -13.80 2.67
C GLU A 117 -10.46 -15.24 2.93
N LEU A 118 -10.04 -15.48 4.18
CA LEU A 118 -9.84 -16.80 4.76
C LEU A 118 -10.95 -17.07 5.77
N ILE A 119 -11.75 -18.09 5.52
CA ILE A 119 -12.83 -18.56 6.40
C ILE A 119 -12.37 -19.85 7.07
N ASN A 120 -12.51 -19.92 8.39
CA ASN A 120 -12.30 -21.13 9.19
C ASN A 120 -13.24 -21.15 10.41
N ASP A 121 -12.99 -22.07 11.35
CA ASP A 121 -13.73 -22.25 12.60
C ASP A 121 -13.70 -21.01 13.52
N LYS A 122 -12.73 -20.11 13.36
CA LYS A 122 -12.60 -18.85 14.12
C LYS A 122 -13.29 -17.67 13.45
N GLY A 123 -13.86 -17.87 12.25
CA GLY A 123 -14.58 -16.86 11.48
C GLY A 123 -13.87 -16.47 10.19
N THR A 124 -14.21 -15.28 9.70
CA THR A 124 -13.74 -14.73 8.42
C THR A 124 -12.65 -13.69 8.65
N ASN A 125 -11.47 -13.89 8.06
CA ASN A 125 -10.36 -12.96 8.12
C ASN A 125 -10.09 -12.39 6.73
N ASN A 126 -10.09 -11.07 6.61
CA ASN A 126 -9.65 -10.40 5.39
C ASN A 126 -8.12 -10.37 5.33
N LEU A 127 -7.57 -10.70 4.16
CA LEU A 127 -6.12 -10.81 3.94
C LEU A 127 -5.52 -9.60 3.22
N ASN A 128 -6.34 -8.74 2.64
CA ASN A 128 -5.89 -7.46 2.09
C ASN A 128 -6.40 -6.29 2.95
N SER A 129 -5.70 -5.17 2.88
CA SER A 129 -6.10 -3.96 3.59
C SER A 129 -7.27 -3.26 2.90
N VAL A 130 -7.86 -2.28 3.60
CA VAL A 130 -8.92 -1.43 3.04
C VAL A 130 -8.47 -0.65 1.81
N ASN A 131 -7.16 -0.42 1.66
CA ASN A 131 -6.55 0.38 0.59
C ASN A 131 -6.31 -0.40 -0.69
N THR A 132 -6.55 -1.71 -0.70
CA THR A 132 -6.34 -2.55 -1.88
C THR A 132 -7.59 -3.39 -2.17
N PHE A 133 -7.63 -3.96 -3.37
CA PHE A 133 -8.61 -4.97 -3.74
C PHE A 133 -7.98 -5.97 -4.70
N ILE A 134 -8.54 -7.17 -4.72
CA ILE A 134 -8.06 -8.29 -5.53
C ILE A 134 -9.04 -8.59 -6.66
N THR A 135 -8.48 -8.97 -7.80
CA THR A 135 -9.21 -9.49 -8.96
C THR A 135 -8.47 -10.69 -9.55
N ALA A 136 -9.15 -11.42 -10.44
CA ALA A 136 -8.59 -12.56 -11.16
C ALA A 136 -7.93 -13.64 -10.27
N LEU A 137 -8.43 -13.83 -9.04
CA LEU A 137 -7.96 -14.88 -8.14
C LEU A 137 -8.23 -16.26 -8.75
N GLN A 138 -7.18 -17.05 -8.89
CA GLN A 138 -7.25 -18.42 -9.39
C GLN A 138 -6.23 -19.29 -8.67
N PHE A 139 -6.69 -20.47 -8.25
CA PHE A 139 -5.87 -21.55 -7.73
C PHE A 139 -5.86 -22.69 -8.74
N THR A 140 -4.68 -23.21 -9.04
CA THR A 140 -4.47 -24.37 -9.90
C THR A 140 -3.82 -25.46 -9.07
N ARG A 141 -4.45 -26.63 -8.98
CA ARG A 141 -3.78 -27.80 -8.39
C ARG A 141 -2.81 -28.37 -9.40
N ILE A 142 -1.54 -28.50 -9.07
CA ILE A 142 -0.50 -29.06 -9.94
C ILE A 142 -0.06 -30.45 -9.43
N GLY A 143 -0.01 -30.63 -8.11
CA GLY A 143 0.41 -31.89 -7.48
C GLY A 143 -0.62 -33.00 -7.55
N THR A 144 -0.16 -34.26 -7.49
CA THR A 144 -0.94 -35.48 -7.78
C THR A 144 -1.54 -36.19 -6.56
N GLY A 145 -1.67 -35.52 -5.40
CA GLY A 145 -2.37 -36.07 -4.22
C GLY A 145 -1.67 -37.25 -3.56
N ALA A 146 -0.80 -36.98 -2.58
CA ALA A 146 -0.32 -37.93 -1.57
C ALA A 146 0.62 -37.23 -0.60
N ASN A 147 1.77 -36.76 -1.11
CA ASN A 147 2.85 -36.10 -0.34
C ASN A 147 3.52 -34.94 -1.11
N THR A 148 3.02 -34.60 -2.30
CA THR A 148 3.62 -33.61 -3.22
C THR A 148 2.57 -32.63 -3.73
N ASP A 149 1.51 -32.41 -2.95
CA ASP A 149 0.46 -31.49 -3.35
C ASP A 149 1.02 -30.08 -3.48
N THR A 150 0.76 -29.52 -4.65
CA THR A 150 1.31 -28.23 -5.07
C THR A 150 0.17 -27.42 -5.63
N ILE A 151 -0.02 -26.22 -5.09
CA ILE A 151 -1.00 -25.26 -5.58
C ILE A 151 -0.25 -24.09 -6.19
N GLN A 152 -0.57 -23.76 -7.44
CA GLN A 152 -0.26 -22.46 -7.98
C GLN A 152 -1.40 -21.51 -7.69
N VAL A 153 -1.08 -20.31 -7.21
CA VAL A 153 -2.03 -19.22 -7.03
C VAL A 153 -1.64 -18.07 -7.91
N ASN A 154 -2.65 -17.50 -8.56
CA ASN A 154 -2.55 -16.32 -9.40
C ASN A 154 -3.59 -15.31 -8.94
N PHE A 155 -3.20 -14.05 -8.76
CA PHE A 155 -4.13 -12.96 -8.47
C PHE A 155 -3.55 -11.61 -8.88
N THR A 156 -4.45 -10.66 -9.13
CA THR A 156 -4.11 -9.26 -9.38
C THR A 156 -4.51 -8.42 -8.19
N LEU A 157 -3.55 -7.69 -7.62
CA LEU A 157 -3.76 -6.77 -6.51
C LEU A 157 -3.66 -5.33 -7.02
N THR A 158 -4.68 -4.54 -6.72
CA THR A 158 -4.75 -3.14 -7.15
C THR A 158 -4.98 -2.22 -5.95
N SER A 159 -4.25 -1.12 -5.92
CA SER A 159 -4.44 -0.03 -4.96
C SER A 159 -5.73 0.74 -5.25
N LYS A 160 -6.47 1.10 -4.20
CA LYS A 160 -7.59 2.06 -4.27
C LYS A 160 -7.09 3.50 -4.21
N ILE A 161 -5.85 3.71 -3.77
CA ILE A 161 -5.20 5.02 -3.75
C ILE A 161 -4.72 5.31 -5.16
N LYS A 162 -5.14 6.45 -5.71
CA LYS A 162 -4.75 6.88 -7.05
C LYS A 162 -3.69 7.98 -6.92
N GLY A 163 -2.49 7.70 -7.42
CA GLY A 163 -1.48 8.72 -7.66
C GLY A 163 -1.73 9.41 -9.01
N ASN A 164 -0.79 10.27 -9.42
CA ASN A 164 -0.85 10.95 -10.71
C ASN A 164 -0.77 9.96 -11.89
N ALA A 165 -0.07 8.84 -11.72
CA ALA A 165 0.03 7.76 -12.71
C ALA A 165 -1.17 6.79 -12.72
N GLY A 166 -2.12 6.96 -11.79
CA GLY A 166 -3.23 6.03 -11.57
C GLY A 166 -3.03 5.12 -10.35
N PRO A 167 -3.87 4.09 -10.19
CA PRO A 167 -3.72 3.10 -9.13
C PRO A 167 -2.58 2.11 -9.45
N GLU A 168 -1.73 1.83 -8.47
CA GLU A 168 -0.72 0.77 -8.61
C GLU A 168 -1.41 -0.59 -8.74
N THR A 169 -0.98 -1.39 -9.72
CA THR A 169 -1.51 -2.75 -9.94
C THR A 169 -0.38 -3.72 -10.16
N ARG A 170 -0.39 -4.84 -9.42
CA ARG A 170 0.59 -5.92 -9.55
C ARG A 170 -0.08 -7.27 -9.69
N ASN A 171 0.50 -8.10 -10.55
CA ASN A 171 0.13 -9.49 -10.69
C ASN A 171 1.07 -10.35 -9.85
N TYR A 172 0.49 -11.24 -9.07
CA TYR A 172 1.21 -12.19 -8.24
C TYR A 172 0.91 -13.60 -8.73
N THR A 173 1.98 -14.33 -9.06
CA THR A 173 1.95 -15.75 -9.36
C THR A 173 2.95 -16.43 -8.44
N THR A 174 2.49 -17.41 -7.69
CA THR A 174 3.40 -18.27 -6.92
C THR A 174 2.95 -19.71 -6.97
N THR A 175 3.91 -20.62 -6.92
CA THR A 175 3.68 -22.05 -6.80
C THR A 175 4.15 -22.48 -5.43
N ILE A 176 3.23 -23.00 -4.63
CA ILE A 176 3.49 -23.43 -3.26
C ILE A 176 3.38 -24.95 -3.23
N SER A 177 4.50 -25.61 -2.98
CA SER A 177 4.58 -27.06 -2.81
C SER A 177 4.58 -27.43 -1.33
N SER A 178 3.94 -28.54 -0.97
CA SER A 178 4.27 -29.26 0.26
C SER A 178 5.56 -30.07 0.03
N GLN A 179 6.71 -29.62 0.54
CA GLN A 179 7.94 -30.43 0.61
C GLN A 179 8.26 -30.72 2.06
#